data_AF-A0A1G4IED8-F1
#
_entry.id   AF-A0A1G4IED8-F1
#
_cell.length_a   1.000
_cell.length_b   1.000
_cell.length_c   1.000
_cell.angle_alpha   90.00
_cell.angle_beta   90.00
_cell.angle_gamma   90.00
#
_symmetry.space_group_name_H-M   'P 1'
#
loop_
_entity.id
_entity.type
_entity.pdbx_description
1 polymer ?
#
loop_
_entity_poly.entity_id
_entity_poly.type
_entity_poly.pdbx_seq_one_letter_code
_entity_poly.pdbx_strand_id
1 'polypeptide(L)'
;MRRGALSLLKAGLLGHYQQEAFEARKRFEESTTYPGPIRAATPGDTRFYSGSLESILHDTDRHYWRAVTDDPRVQHLIPLRIRFKIFTWVTSGWEQRMQVVQIMAPKDSTIAQVKDLVLVENQSPYLCVSSFHLAIDGKELDPQKTLGEYGITEQSQIDAIEQNDHLLHRDDERPRDWTVDEITAEDVKRSPYKEMEMQPLQNLAPRYEARPKGYFGRTYYSGMKQSS
;
A
#
# COMPACT_ATOMS: atom_id res chain seq x y z
N MET A 1 -9.29 33.86 40.90
CA MET A 1 -9.33 34.21 39.47
C MET A 1 -7.96 34.74 39.04
N ARG A 2 -7.11 33.91 38.42
CA ARG A 2 -5.82 34.35 37.88
C ARG A 2 -6.06 34.98 36.50
N ARG A 3 -5.86 36.29 36.38
CA ARG A 3 -5.81 37.00 35.10
C ARG A 3 -4.55 36.56 34.37
N GLY A 4 -4.69 35.81 33.27
CA GLY A 4 -3.57 35.52 32.38
C GLY A 4 -3.08 36.83 31.75
N ALA A 5 -1.79 37.12 31.89
CA ALA A 5 -1.17 38.27 31.24
C ALA A 5 -1.26 38.08 29.72
N LEU A 6 -1.91 39.01 29.04
CA LEU A 6 -1.86 39.12 27.58
C LEU A 6 -0.46 39.59 27.18
N SER A 7 0.41 38.64 26.83
CA SER A 7 1.71 38.93 26.24
C SER A 7 1.51 39.42 24.79
N LEU A 8 1.29 40.73 24.62
CA LEU A 8 1.21 41.35 23.30
C LEU A 8 2.63 41.58 22.75
N LEU A 9 2.94 40.94 21.61
CA LEU A 9 4.20 41.15 20.89
C LEU A 9 4.19 42.53 20.21
N LYS A 10 5.33 43.24 20.22
CA LYS A 10 5.47 44.54 19.54
C LYS A 10 5.78 44.34 18.05
N ALA A 11 4.76 44.48 17.20
CA ALA A 11 4.89 44.33 15.75
C ALA A 11 5.87 45.32 15.10
N GLY A 12 6.10 46.50 15.70
CA GLY A 12 7.04 47.50 15.19
C GLY A 12 8.51 47.04 15.14
N LEU A 13 8.87 45.95 15.84
CA LEU A 13 10.21 45.36 15.80
C LEU A 13 10.36 44.26 14.74
N LEU A 14 9.29 43.88 14.02
CA LEU A 14 9.32 42.77 13.06
C LEU A 14 10.34 43.02 11.94
N GLY A 15 10.42 44.23 11.39
CA GLY A 15 11.37 44.55 10.32
C GLY A 15 12.83 44.38 10.77
N HIS A 16 13.13 44.79 12.01
CA HIS A 16 14.44 44.54 12.60
C HIS A 16 14.70 43.04 12.79
N TYR A 17 13.73 42.27 13.30
CA TYR A 17 13.88 40.82 13.42
C TYR A 17 14.03 40.10 12.08
N GLN A 18 13.39 40.60 11.02
CA GLN A 18 13.58 40.08 9.66
C GLN A 18 15.00 40.35 9.16
N GLN A 19 15.57 41.52 9.46
CA GLN A 19 16.96 41.84 9.12
C GLN A 19 17.93 40.91 9.87
N GLU A 20 17.74 40.72 11.17
CA GLU A 20 18.55 39.79 11.95
C GLU A 20 18.44 38.35 11.44
N ALA A 21 17.23 37.91 11.05
CA ALA A 21 17.03 36.59 10.46
C ALA A 21 17.79 36.42 9.13
N PHE A 22 17.83 37.48 8.30
CA PHE A 22 18.59 37.50 7.07
C PHE A 22 20.10 37.41 7.34
N GLU A 23 20.63 38.25 8.23
CA GLU A 23 22.05 38.29 8.57
C GLU A 23 22.52 37.01 9.27
N ALA A 24 21.68 36.41 10.13
CA ALA A 24 21.96 35.10 10.73
C ALA A 24 22.00 34.00 9.68
N ARG A 25 21.08 34.01 8.70
CA ARG A 25 21.05 33.00 7.63
C ARG A 25 22.28 33.08 6.74
N LYS A 26 22.73 34.28 6.37
CA LYS A 26 23.95 34.47 5.57
C LYS A 26 25.19 33.97 6.29
N ARG A 27 25.34 34.35 7.57
CA ARG A 27 26.44 33.82 8.40
C ARG A 27 26.41 32.30 8.51
N PHE A 28 25.23 31.69 8.62
CA PHE A 28 25.10 30.23 8.66
C PHE A 28 25.57 29.57 7.36
N GLU A 29 25.14 30.09 6.21
CA GLU A 29 25.53 29.58 4.88
C GLU A 29 27.02 29.76 4.57
N GLU A 30 27.65 30.81 5.11
CA GLU A 30 29.07 31.12 4.88
C GLU A 30 30.03 30.47 5.89
N SER A 31 29.57 30.21 7.12
CA SER A 31 30.41 29.65 8.20
C SER A 31 30.57 28.14 8.13
N THR A 32 29.54 27.42 7.68
CA THR A 32 29.58 25.95 7.59
C THR A 32 29.96 25.50 6.19
N THR A 33 30.73 24.41 6.10
CA THR A 33 30.93 23.67 4.85
C THR A 33 30.03 22.44 4.85
N TYR A 34 29.04 22.40 3.94
CA TYR A 34 28.10 21.29 3.86
C TYR A 34 28.80 20.03 3.31
N PRO A 35 28.83 18.90 4.05
CA PRO A 35 29.56 17.70 3.62
C PRO A 35 29.02 17.07 2.33
N GLY A 36 27.71 17.21 2.08
CA GLY A 36 27.02 16.60 0.94
C GLY A 36 25.51 16.53 1.17
N PRO A 37 24.75 15.98 0.20
CA PRO A 37 23.31 15.85 0.32
C PRO A 37 22.94 14.77 1.36
N ILE A 38 22.18 15.16 2.37
CA ILE A 38 21.60 14.21 3.34
C ILE A 38 20.42 13.51 2.66
N ARG A 39 20.30 12.18 2.83
CA ARG A 39 19.14 11.43 2.31
C ARG A 39 17.84 11.95 2.92
N ALA A 40 16.79 12.05 2.12
CA ALA A 40 15.46 12.40 2.63
C ALA A 40 14.87 11.22 3.41
N ALA A 41 14.35 11.49 4.62
CA ALA A 41 13.58 10.51 5.37
C ALA A 41 12.10 10.61 4.98
N THR A 42 11.40 9.48 5.00
CA THR A 42 9.94 9.44 4.86
C THR A 42 9.28 10.14 6.05
N PRO A 43 8.49 11.21 5.85
CA PRO A 43 7.70 11.79 6.92
C PRO A 43 6.64 10.80 7.40
N GLY A 44 6.47 10.74 8.73
CA GLY A 44 5.37 10.01 9.36
C GLY A 44 4.04 10.76 9.24
N ASP A 45 3.12 10.45 10.14
CA ASP A 45 1.81 11.09 10.21
C ASP A 45 1.64 12.00 11.43
N THR A 46 0.74 12.99 11.31
CA THR A 46 0.44 13.96 12.36
C THR A 46 -0.98 13.76 12.89
N ARG A 47 -1.10 13.62 14.20
CA ARG A 47 -2.39 13.57 14.91
C ARG A 47 -3.07 14.94 15.08
N PHE A 48 -2.51 16.01 14.52
CA PHE A 48 -2.95 17.40 14.74
C PHE A 48 -3.64 17.96 13.49
N TYR A 49 -4.68 17.30 13.00
CA TYR A 49 -5.51 17.81 11.92
C TYR A 49 -6.41 18.97 12.40
N SER A 50 -6.79 19.83 11.47
CA SER A 50 -7.70 20.96 11.74
C SER A 50 -9.15 20.50 11.69
N GLY A 51 -9.99 21.07 12.55
CA GLY A 51 -11.44 20.80 12.57
C GLY A 51 -11.89 20.02 13.82
N SER A 52 -13.00 19.30 13.68
CA SER A 52 -13.55 18.42 14.73
C SER A 52 -12.88 17.06 14.72
N LEU A 53 -12.89 16.36 15.86
CA LEU A 53 -12.41 14.98 15.98
C LEU A 53 -13.07 14.05 14.95
N GLU A 54 -12.28 13.21 14.31
CA GLU A 54 -12.74 12.14 13.42
C GLU A 54 -13.10 10.86 14.17
N SER A 55 -13.68 9.90 13.45
CA SER A 55 -14.03 8.58 13.95
C SER A 55 -12.96 7.57 13.57
N ILE A 56 -12.73 6.57 14.43
CA ILE A 56 -11.82 5.45 14.17
C ILE A 56 -12.14 4.70 12.86
N LEU A 57 -13.38 4.76 12.37
CA LEU A 57 -13.78 4.15 11.10
C LEU A 57 -13.09 4.78 9.87
N HIS A 58 -12.63 6.03 9.99
CA HIS A 58 -11.96 6.77 8.91
C HIS A 58 -10.52 7.12 9.25
N ASP A 59 -10.03 6.68 10.41
CA ASP A 59 -8.64 6.82 10.79
C ASP A 59 -7.80 5.87 9.93
N THR A 60 -6.93 6.45 9.12
CA THR A 60 -6.12 5.75 8.10
C THR A 60 -4.65 6.13 8.20
N ASP A 61 -4.22 6.67 9.36
CA ASP A 61 -2.85 7.14 9.61
C ASP A 61 -2.31 8.08 8.50
N ARG A 62 -3.20 8.89 7.90
CA ARG A 62 -2.86 9.89 6.88
C ARG A 62 -3.74 11.14 6.96
N HIS A 63 -3.24 12.15 7.66
CA HIS A 63 -3.95 13.42 7.90
C HIS A 63 -3.49 14.59 7.01
N TYR A 64 -2.67 14.30 6.00
CA TYR A 64 -2.17 15.27 5.04
C TYR A 64 -2.14 14.69 3.63
N TRP A 65 -2.14 15.55 2.63
CA TRP A 65 -2.07 15.13 1.24
C TRP A 65 -0.63 14.81 0.83
N ARG A 66 -0.41 13.59 0.33
CA ARG A 66 0.86 13.17 -0.25
C ARG A 66 0.65 12.45 -1.57
N ALA A 67 1.05 13.11 -2.66
CA ALA A 67 0.90 12.59 -4.01
C ALA A 67 2.00 11.59 -4.43
N VAL A 68 3.07 11.47 -3.65
CA VAL A 68 4.20 10.57 -3.93
C VAL A 68 4.13 9.31 -3.06
N THR A 69 4.71 8.22 -3.55
CA THR A 69 4.86 6.97 -2.81
C THR A 69 6.29 6.86 -2.26
N ASP A 70 6.41 6.60 -0.97
CA ASP A 70 7.67 6.38 -0.28
C ASP A 70 8.14 4.92 -0.30
N ASP A 71 9.42 4.76 0.01
CA ASP A 71 10.14 3.50 0.13
C ASP A 71 9.39 2.40 0.91
N PRO A 72 8.72 2.64 2.06
CA PRO A 72 8.10 1.55 2.83
C PRO A 72 6.99 0.79 2.07
N ARG A 73 6.37 1.40 1.07
CA ARG A 73 5.35 0.74 0.24
C ARG A 73 5.94 0.07 -1.00
N VAL A 74 7.20 0.35 -1.35
CA VAL A 74 7.86 -0.20 -2.52
C VAL A 74 8.42 -1.58 -2.19
N GLN A 75 7.92 -2.60 -2.90
CA GLN A 75 8.40 -3.97 -2.77
C GLN A 75 9.14 -4.41 -4.04
N HIS A 76 10.21 -5.18 -3.86
CA HIS A 76 10.92 -5.81 -4.97
C HIS A 76 10.41 -7.23 -5.18
N LEU A 77 9.60 -7.41 -6.22
CA LEU A 77 8.87 -8.65 -6.49
C LEU A 77 9.50 -9.43 -7.65
N ILE A 78 9.30 -10.74 -7.67
CA ILE A 78 9.61 -11.65 -8.79
C ILE A 78 8.28 -12.27 -9.26
N PRO A 79 7.96 -12.20 -10.56
CA PRO A 79 6.79 -12.90 -11.11
C PRO A 79 7.08 -14.40 -11.21
N LEU A 80 6.67 -15.17 -10.21
CA LEU A 80 6.85 -16.62 -10.20
C LEU A 80 5.63 -17.32 -10.79
N ARG A 81 5.88 -18.29 -11.66
CA ARG A 81 4.85 -19.10 -12.33
C ARG A 81 4.97 -20.54 -11.86
N ILE A 82 3.99 -20.99 -11.08
CA ILE A 82 3.97 -22.33 -10.48
C ILE A 82 2.97 -23.19 -11.24
N ARG A 83 3.41 -24.39 -11.59
CA ARG A 83 2.69 -25.32 -12.46
C ARG A 83 1.99 -26.36 -11.61
N PHE A 84 0.72 -26.59 -11.90
CA PHE A 84 -0.10 -27.64 -11.32
C PHE A 84 -0.41 -28.67 -12.39
N LYS A 85 -0.30 -29.95 -12.01
CA LYS A 85 -0.74 -31.06 -12.84
C LYS A 85 -2.26 -31.17 -12.71
N ILE A 86 -2.97 -31.03 -13.82
CA ILE A 86 -4.42 -31.19 -13.88
C ILE A 86 -4.80 -32.29 -14.86
N PHE A 87 -6.03 -32.80 -14.72
CA PHE A 87 -6.60 -33.74 -15.67
C PHE A 87 -7.84 -33.14 -16.29
N THR A 88 -7.88 -33.15 -17.62
CA THR A 88 -9.04 -32.70 -18.41
C THR A 88 -9.70 -33.89 -19.08
N TRP A 89 -11.03 -33.98 -19.00
CA TRP A 89 -11.78 -35.03 -19.68
C TRP A 89 -11.98 -34.68 -21.15
N VAL A 90 -11.50 -35.52 -22.05
CA VAL A 90 -11.66 -35.44 -23.51
C VAL A 90 -12.45 -36.65 -24.02
N THR A 91 -12.69 -36.71 -25.33
CA THR A 91 -13.49 -37.80 -25.95
C THR A 91 -12.94 -39.20 -25.70
N SER A 92 -11.63 -39.36 -25.52
CA SER A 92 -10.96 -40.63 -25.25
C SER A 92 -10.85 -40.98 -23.76
N GLY A 93 -10.89 -40.01 -22.86
CA GLY A 93 -10.67 -40.20 -21.42
C GLY A 93 -9.97 -39.01 -20.75
N TRP A 94 -9.22 -39.27 -19.69
CA TRP A 94 -8.44 -38.25 -18.98
C TRP A 94 -7.12 -37.94 -19.69
N GLU A 95 -6.89 -36.67 -20.02
CA GLU A 95 -5.61 -36.16 -20.47
C GLU A 95 -4.95 -35.32 -19.38
N GLN A 96 -3.67 -35.59 -19.12
CA GLN A 96 -2.87 -34.77 -18.21
C GLN A 96 -2.49 -33.46 -18.91
N ARG A 97 -2.78 -32.33 -18.26
CA ARG A 97 -2.43 -30.98 -18.70
C ARG A 97 -1.78 -30.20 -17.56
N MET A 98 -1.29 -29.00 -17.90
CA MET A 98 -0.66 -28.09 -16.96
C MET A 98 -1.56 -26.86 -16.79
N GLN A 99 -1.85 -26.50 -15.54
CA GLN A 99 -2.41 -25.21 -15.18
C GLN A 99 -1.34 -24.39 -14.48
N VAL A 100 -1.26 -23.09 -14.79
CA VAL A 100 -0.24 -22.20 -14.20
C VAL A 100 -0.91 -21.18 -13.29
N VAL A 101 -0.38 -21.04 -12.08
CA VAL A 101 -0.70 -19.96 -11.15
C VAL A 101 0.49 -19.02 -11.13
N GLN A 102 0.25 -17.76 -11.50
CA GLN A 102 1.27 -16.70 -11.45
C GLN A 102 1.02 -15.83 -10.22
N ILE A 103 2.08 -15.62 -9.44
CA ILE A 103 2.09 -14.81 -8.22
C ILE A 103 3.24 -13.81 -8.24
N MET A 104 3.13 -12.76 -7.43
CA MET A 104 4.20 -11.79 -7.23
C MET A 104 4.85 -12.00 -5.86
N ALA A 105 5.99 -12.69 -5.83
CA ALA A 105 6.67 -13.03 -4.57
C ALA A 105 7.79 -12.02 -4.25
N PRO A 106 7.94 -11.57 -2.99
CA PRO A 106 9.12 -10.80 -2.56
C PRO A 106 10.43 -11.57 -2.78
N LYS A 107 11.50 -10.89 -3.19
CA LYS A 107 12.81 -11.53 -3.48
C LYS A 107 13.41 -12.26 -2.28
N ASP A 108 13.14 -11.75 -1.09
CA ASP A 108 13.59 -12.23 0.22
C ASP A 108 12.66 -13.27 0.84
N SER A 109 11.58 -13.65 0.15
CA SER A 109 10.61 -14.61 0.67
C SER A 109 11.16 -16.04 0.75
N THR A 110 10.62 -16.80 1.69
CA THR A 110 10.86 -18.25 1.82
C THR A 110 9.93 -19.06 0.93
N ILE A 111 10.30 -20.31 0.64
CA ILE A 111 9.46 -21.22 -0.15
C ILE A 111 8.09 -21.46 0.51
N ALA A 112 8.01 -21.47 1.85
CA ALA A 112 6.74 -21.54 2.58
C ALA A 112 5.85 -20.33 2.27
N GLN A 113 6.40 -19.11 2.32
CA GLN A 113 5.65 -17.89 1.98
C GLN A 113 5.20 -17.90 0.51
N VAL A 114 6.02 -18.42 -0.40
CA VAL A 114 5.64 -18.62 -1.81
C VAL A 114 4.46 -19.59 -1.93
N LYS A 115 4.47 -20.69 -1.18
CA LYS A 115 3.34 -21.62 -1.12
C LYS A 115 2.06 -20.93 -0.60
N ASP A 116 2.17 -20.12 0.45
CA ASP A 116 1.03 -19.38 0.99
C ASP A 116 0.49 -18.33 0.00
N LEU A 117 1.37 -17.66 -0.75
CA LEU A 117 0.97 -16.76 -1.84
C LEU A 117 0.18 -17.51 -2.92
N VAL A 118 0.62 -18.71 -3.32
CA VAL A 118 -0.14 -19.54 -4.26
C VAL A 118 -1.53 -19.88 -3.70
N LEU A 119 -1.61 -20.23 -2.41
CA LEU A 119 -2.88 -20.55 -1.76
C LEU A 119 -3.86 -19.37 -1.83
N VAL A 120 -3.43 -18.16 -1.46
CA VAL A 120 -4.32 -16.98 -1.40
C VAL A 120 -4.65 -16.42 -2.80
N GLU A 121 -3.77 -16.60 -3.79
CA GLU A 121 -3.90 -15.98 -5.12
C GLU A 121 -4.39 -16.91 -6.24
N ASN A 122 -4.57 -18.22 -5.99
CA ASN A 122 -5.00 -19.16 -7.05
C ASN A 122 -6.38 -18.83 -7.65
N GLN A 123 -7.28 -18.22 -6.86
CA GLN A 123 -8.66 -17.88 -7.19
C GLN A 123 -9.46 -19.01 -7.87
N SER A 124 -9.07 -20.26 -7.64
CA SER A 124 -9.66 -21.45 -8.26
C SER A 124 -9.93 -22.51 -7.21
N PRO A 125 -11.17 -23.00 -7.09
CA PRO A 125 -11.53 -24.02 -6.11
C PRO A 125 -11.00 -25.42 -6.47
N TYR A 126 -10.35 -25.60 -7.63
CA TYR A 126 -9.94 -26.91 -8.14
C TYR A 126 -8.44 -27.19 -8.04
N LEU A 127 -7.63 -26.20 -7.67
CA LEU A 127 -6.16 -26.34 -7.61
C LEU A 127 -5.72 -26.70 -6.20
N CYS A 128 -5.81 -25.76 -5.26
CA CYS A 128 -5.30 -25.99 -3.90
C CYS A 128 -6.33 -26.70 -3.00
N VAL A 129 -6.78 -27.88 -3.41
CA VAL A 129 -7.77 -28.70 -2.68
C VAL A 129 -7.14 -29.58 -1.60
N SER A 130 -5.87 -29.93 -1.76
CA SER A 130 -5.10 -30.81 -0.88
C SER A 130 -3.77 -30.17 -0.50
N SER A 131 -3.04 -30.79 0.42
CA SER A 131 -1.66 -30.40 0.70
C SER A 131 -0.77 -30.67 -0.52
N PHE A 132 0.02 -29.67 -0.91
CA PHE A 132 1.01 -29.81 -1.98
C PHE A 132 2.40 -29.37 -1.53
N HIS A 133 3.42 -29.85 -2.24
CA HIS A 133 4.82 -29.47 -2.07
C HIS A 133 5.35 -28.82 -3.34
N LEU A 134 6.35 -27.95 -3.21
CA LEU A 134 6.96 -27.25 -4.33
C LEU A 134 8.27 -27.95 -4.70
N ALA A 135 8.44 -28.25 -5.97
CA ALA A 135 9.61 -28.92 -6.51
C ALA A 135 10.14 -28.23 -7.76
N ILE A 136 11.44 -28.40 -8.03
CA ILE A 136 12.08 -28.01 -9.30
C ILE A 136 12.77 -29.25 -9.85
N ASP A 137 12.49 -29.58 -11.12
CA ASP A 137 13.03 -30.76 -11.81
C ASP A 137 12.84 -32.07 -11.00
N GLY A 138 11.71 -32.19 -10.29
CA GLY A 138 11.38 -33.35 -9.46
C GLY A 138 12.09 -33.39 -8.09
N LYS A 139 12.92 -32.41 -7.75
CA LYS A 139 13.53 -32.28 -6.42
C LYS A 139 12.70 -31.33 -5.56
N GLU A 140 12.23 -31.84 -4.43
CA GLU A 140 11.50 -31.06 -3.42
C GLU A 140 12.34 -29.90 -2.88
N LEU A 141 11.69 -28.75 -2.71
CA LEU A 141 12.28 -27.56 -2.11
C LEU A 141 12.03 -27.54 -0.60
N ASP A 142 13.03 -27.08 0.14
CA ASP A 142 12.92 -26.88 1.58
C ASP A 142 12.06 -25.63 1.88
N PRO A 143 10.94 -25.76 2.61
CA PRO A 143 10.05 -24.64 2.92
C PRO A 143 10.72 -23.51 3.71
N GLN A 144 11.80 -23.80 4.45
CA GLN A 144 12.46 -22.82 5.33
C GLN A 144 13.53 -21.98 4.62
N LYS A 145 13.92 -22.36 3.40
CA LYS A 145 14.95 -21.66 2.64
C LYS A 145 14.36 -20.51 1.83
N THR A 146 15.20 -19.52 1.57
CA THR A 146 14.86 -18.38 0.72
C THR A 146 14.92 -18.73 -0.77
N LEU A 147 14.23 -17.96 -1.60
CA LEU A 147 14.33 -18.07 -3.07
C LEU A 147 15.78 -17.91 -3.57
N GLY A 148 16.54 -17.03 -2.93
CA GLY A 148 17.94 -16.75 -3.27
C GLY A 148 18.88 -17.94 -3.05
N GLU A 149 18.65 -18.74 -2.02
CA GLU A 149 19.46 -19.93 -1.73
C GLU A 149 19.36 -21.01 -2.82
N TYR A 150 18.20 -21.09 -3.48
CA TYR A 150 17.98 -22.00 -4.60
C TYR A 150 18.27 -21.35 -5.97
N GLY A 151 18.62 -20.06 -6.01
CA GLY A 151 18.82 -19.33 -7.25
C GLY A 151 17.55 -19.26 -8.11
N ILE A 152 16.38 -19.22 -7.47
CA ILE A 152 15.09 -19.22 -8.17
C ILE A 152 14.89 -17.87 -8.86
N THR A 153 14.55 -17.93 -10.15
CA THR A 153 14.27 -16.77 -10.99
C THR A 153 12.90 -16.92 -11.66
N GLU A 154 12.47 -15.91 -12.42
CA GLU A 154 11.25 -15.97 -13.24
C GLU A 154 11.24 -17.14 -14.25
N GLN A 155 12.41 -17.59 -14.68
CA GLN A 155 12.55 -18.65 -15.68
C GLN A 155 12.60 -20.06 -15.05
N SER A 156 12.70 -20.14 -13.73
CA SER A 156 12.71 -21.42 -13.01
C SER A 156 11.36 -22.10 -13.14
N GLN A 157 11.38 -23.39 -13.47
CA GLN A 157 10.19 -24.20 -13.65
C GLN A 157 9.83 -24.84 -12.31
N ILE A 158 8.86 -24.25 -11.62
CA ILE A 158 8.41 -24.74 -10.31
C ILE A 158 7.12 -25.52 -10.51
N ASP A 159 7.12 -26.77 -10.05
CA ASP A 159 5.96 -27.65 -10.07
C ASP A 159 5.39 -27.80 -8.66
N ALA A 160 4.07 -27.83 -8.54
CA ALA A 160 3.35 -28.16 -7.32
C ALA A 160 2.91 -29.63 -7.38
N ILE A 161 3.42 -30.43 -6.44
CA ILE A 161 3.14 -31.87 -6.33
C ILE A 161 2.12 -32.07 -5.20
N GLU A 162 0.92 -32.49 -5.56
CA GLU A 162 -0.23 -32.65 -4.66
C GLU A 162 -0.28 -34.05 -4.03
N GLN A 163 -0.88 -34.12 -2.84
CA GLN A 163 -1.18 -35.36 -2.12
C GLN A 163 -2.69 -35.42 -1.88
N ASN A 164 -3.43 -35.93 -2.87
CA ASN A 164 -4.90 -35.85 -2.94
C ASN A 164 -5.63 -36.69 -1.87
N ASP A 165 -4.91 -37.48 -1.08
CA ASP A 165 -5.42 -38.21 0.08
C ASP A 165 -5.65 -37.30 1.31
N HIS A 166 -5.03 -36.12 1.33
CA HIS A 166 -5.19 -35.14 2.40
C HIS A 166 -6.18 -34.02 2.03
N LEU A 167 -6.86 -33.47 3.05
CA LEU A 167 -7.68 -32.27 2.91
C LEU A 167 -6.94 -31.06 3.50
N LEU A 168 -6.84 -29.98 2.70
CA LEU A 168 -6.21 -28.75 3.17
C LEU A 168 -7.20 -27.96 4.04
N HIS A 169 -6.93 -27.84 5.33
CA HIS A 169 -7.60 -26.91 6.22
C HIS A 169 -6.79 -25.61 6.27
N ARG A 170 -7.42 -24.48 5.94
CA ARG A 170 -6.78 -23.17 5.88
C ARG A 170 -7.71 -22.12 6.50
N ASP A 171 -7.12 -21.25 7.32
CA ASP A 171 -7.78 -20.10 7.92
C ASP A 171 -7.31 -18.82 7.22
N ASP A 172 -8.22 -18.15 6.52
CA ASP A 172 -7.96 -16.97 5.69
C ASP A 172 -8.01 -15.68 6.49
N GLU A 173 -7.23 -15.62 7.58
CA GLU A 173 -7.20 -14.47 8.49
C GLU A 173 -6.51 -13.25 7.87
N ARG A 174 -5.46 -13.47 7.06
CA ARG A 174 -4.72 -12.37 6.44
C ARG A 174 -5.42 -11.90 5.16
N PRO A 175 -5.76 -10.60 5.04
CA PRO A 175 -6.35 -10.07 3.82
C PRO A 175 -5.36 -10.10 2.65
N ARG A 176 -5.91 -10.12 1.43
CA ARG A 176 -5.15 -10.35 0.20
C ARG A 176 -4.30 -9.14 -0.22
N ASP A 177 -4.68 -7.94 0.22
CA ASP A 177 -4.09 -6.64 -0.06
C ASP A 177 -3.32 -6.06 1.15
N TRP A 178 -2.79 -6.92 2.02
CA TRP A 178 -2.05 -6.47 3.21
C TRP A 178 -0.68 -5.85 2.91
N THR A 179 -0.58 -4.53 3.05
CA THR A 179 0.65 -3.73 2.98
C THR A 179 1.02 -3.10 4.32
N VAL A 180 2.17 -2.40 4.38
CA VAL A 180 2.73 -1.81 5.63
C VAL A 180 1.87 -0.67 6.19
N ASP A 181 1.05 -0.04 5.35
CA ASP A 181 0.11 1.02 5.72
C ASP A 181 -1.23 0.51 6.26
N GLU A 182 -1.43 -0.82 6.35
CA GLU A 182 -2.58 -1.47 6.99
C GLU A 182 -3.97 -1.05 6.44
N ILE A 183 -4.00 -0.48 5.24
CA ILE A 183 -5.23 -0.14 4.52
C ILE A 183 -5.64 -1.33 3.67
N THR A 184 -6.67 -2.03 4.09
CA THR A 184 -7.26 -3.16 3.35
C THR A 184 -8.74 -2.98 3.17
N ALA A 185 -9.30 -3.40 2.04
CA ALA A 185 -10.74 -3.36 1.80
C ALA A 185 -11.41 -4.72 2.07
N GLU A 186 -12.51 -4.71 2.83
CA GLU A 186 -13.24 -5.93 3.22
C GLU A 186 -13.81 -6.69 2.01
N ASP A 187 -14.30 -5.97 1.00
CA ASP A 187 -14.93 -6.54 -0.20
C ASP A 187 -13.92 -6.89 -1.31
N VAL A 188 -12.63 -6.96 -1.01
CA VAL A 188 -11.58 -7.24 -2.00
C VAL A 188 -11.65 -8.70 -2.45
N LYS A 189 -12.17 -8.90 -3.67
CA LYS A 189 -12.28 -10.23 -4.29
C LYS A 189 -11.08 -10.56 -5.17
N ARG A 190 -10.20 -9.60 -5.46
CA ARG A 190 -9.10 -9.75 -6.42
C ARG A 190 -7.75 -9.41 -5.77
N SER A 191 -6.67 -10.00 -6.29
CA SER A 191 -5.30 -9.63 -5.86
C SER A 191 -4.99 -8.19 -6.31
N PRO A 192 -4.29 -7.38 -5.50
CA PRO A 192 -3.98 -5.99 -5.83
C PRO A 192 -3.20 -5.86 -7.14
N TYR A 193 -2.41 -6.86 -7.53
CA TYR A 193 -1.65 -6.86 -8.78
C TYR A 193 -2.51 -7.06 -10.04
N LYS A 194 -3.79 -7.44 -9.88
CA LYS A 194 -4.73 -7.68 -11.00
C LYS A 194 -5.84 -6.61 -11.07
N GLU A 195 -5.87 -5.66 -10.14
CA GLU A 195 -6.82 -4.56 -10.15
C GLU A 195 -6.29 -3.38 -10.97
N MET A 196 -7.21 -2.59 -11.57
CA MET A 196 -6.82 -1.34 -12.21
C MET A 196 -6.71 -0.24 -11.16
N GLU A 197 -5.65 0.57 -11.23
CA GLU A 197 -5.36 1.65 -10.27
C GLU A 197 -6.49 2.69 -10.15
N MET A 198 -7.09 3.07 -11.28
CA MET A 198 -8.19 4.04 -11.30
C MET A 198 -9.40 3.44 -12.00
N GLN A 199 -10.54 3.47 -11.32
CA GLN A 199 -11.83 2.99 -11.82
C GLN A 199 -12.93 3.97 -11.43
N PRO A 200 -14.04 4.05 -12.20
CA PRO A 200 -15.19 4.88 -11.82
C PRO A 200 -15.76 4.46 -10.46
N LEU A 201 -15.93 5.42 -9.56
CA LEU A 201 -16.51 5.18 -8.22
C LEU A 201 -18.04 5.19 -8.30
N GLN A 202 -18.64 4.00 -8.41
CA GLN A 202 -20.10 3.84 -8.52
C GLN A 202 -20.84 3.95 -7.18
N ASN A 203 -20.15 3.74 -6.06
CA ASN A 203 -20.69 3.83 -4.71
C ASN A 203 -20.83 5.27 -4.20
N LEU A 204 -20.21 6.24 -4.86
CA LEU A 204 -20.30 7.65 -4.52
C LEU A 204 -21.25 8.39 -5.48
N ALA A 205 -22.04 9.30 -4.92
CA ALA A 205 -22.91 10.19 -5.69
C ALA A 205 -22.29 11.59 -5.79
N PRO A 206 -22.32 12.25 -6.97
CA PRO A 206 -21.86 13.62 -7.10
C PRO A 206 -22.71 14.57 -6.25
N ARG A 207 -22.05 15.43 -5.46
CA ARG A 207 -22.71 16.43 -4.61
C ARG A 207 -22.29 17.83 -5.04
N TYR A 208 -23.28 18.70 -5.23
CA TYR A 208 -23.06 20.11 -5.53
C TYR A 208 -23.16 20.96 -4.26
N GLU A 209 -22.46 22.09 -4.23
CA GLU A 209 -22.55 23.04 -3.12
C GLU A 209 -23.96 23.65 -3.09
N ALA A 210 -24.75 23.29 -2.07
CA ALA A 210 -26.13 23.75 -1.91
C ALA A 210 -26.28 24.98 -1.00
N ARG A 211 -25.21 25.40 -0.32
CA ARG A 211 -25.23 26.51 0.65
C ARG A 211 -24.36 27.67 0.16
N PRO A 212 -24.97 28.74 -0.39
CA PRO A 212 -24.22 29.93 -0.78
C PRO A 212 -23.62 30.61 0.46
N LYS A 213 -22.35 31.00 0.40
CA LYS A 213 -21.66 31.64 1.52
C LYS A 213 -21.96 33.14 1.66
N GLY A 214 -22.18 33.85 0.56
CA GLY A 214 -22.30 35.31 0.60
C GLY A 214 -23.12 36.00 -0.50
N TYR A 215 -23.50 35.30 -1.56
CA TYR A 215 -24.38 35.82 -2.59
C TYR A 215 -25.67 35.01 -2.67
N PHE A 216 -26.80 35.71 -2.64
CA PHE A 216 -28.14 35.10 -2.60
C PHE A 216 -29.10 35.61 -3.69
N GLY A 217 -28.67 36.52 -4.59
CA GLY A 217 -29.52 37.02 -5.68
C GLY A 217 -29.29 38.48 -6.07
N ARG A 218 -30.23 39.02 -6.87
CA ARG A 218 -30.34 40.33 -7.55
C ARG A 218 -29.10 41.22 -7.77
N THR A 219 -28.33 41.56 -6.75
CA THR A 219 -27.19 42.49 -6.91
C THR A 219 -25.97 41.99 -6.16
N TYR A 220 -24.94 41.62 -6.92
CA TYR A 220 -23.65 41.18 -6.40
C TYR A 220 -22.76 42.40 -6.13
N TYR A 221 -22.85 42.98 -4.93
CA TYR A 221 -21.99 44.12 -4.55
C TYR A 221 -20.56 43.66 -4.20
N SER A 222 -20.41 42.86 -3.14
CA SER A 222 -19.12 42.33 -2.68
C SER A 222 -19.10 40.81 -2.55
N GLY A 223 -20.29 40.17 -2.53
CA GLY A 223 -20.46 38.74 -2.32
C GLY A 223 -19.99 38.23 -0.96
N MET A 224 -19.77 39.12 0.01
CA MET A 224 -19.30 38.81 1.38
C MET A 224 -18.09 37.86 1.40
N LYS A 225 -17.08 38.11 0.57
CA LYS A 225 -15.89 37.22 0.43
C LYS A 225 -15.01 37.13 1.67
N GLN A 226 -15.15 38.02 2.65
CA GLN A 226 -14.37 37.98 3.90
C GLN A 226 -14.89 36.96 4.92
N SER A 227 -16.10 36.43 4.74
CA SER A 227 -16.73 35.42 5.60
C SER A 227 -16.43 33.96 5.17
N SER A 228 -15.34 33.77 4.43
CA SER A 228 -14.88 32.45 3.96
C SER A 228 -13.92 31.79 4.92
#